data_AF-A0A7S2LGK3-F1
#
_entry.id   AF-A0A7S2LGK3-F1
#
_cell.length_a   1.000
_cell.length_b   1.000
_cell.length_c   1.000
_cell.angle_alpha   90.00
_cell.angle_beta   90.00
_cell.angle_gamma   90.00
#
_symmetry.space_group_name_H-M   'P 1'
#
loop_
_entity.id
_entity.type
_entity.pdbx_description
1 polymer ?
#
loop_
_entity_poly.entity_id
_entity_poly.type
_entity_poly.pdbx_seq_one_letter_code
_entity_poly.pdbx_strand_id
1 'polypeptide(L)'
;MATEHLERAYAQDCVTNAEYTTECNKLISQFKIAESALGKNESTESFMKKYQMDCPRAVNRLLIMGVPESLRSSDDGDRALTVATTVANFITAMDVLKLEQLDVDVLLPHLIDLRNSLVQISGTPKDWGPIQKVENWLVKLNFMRAHDRIDENDSRQLYLDLDSAYSEFNQYLKTKR
;
A
#
# COMPACT_ATOMS: atom_id res chain seq x y z
N MET A 1 1.27 -16.47 -12.39
CA MET A 1 0.39 -16.22 -13.57
C MET A 1 -1.03 -15.83 -13.19
N ALA A 2 -1.66 -16.43 -12.16
CA ALA A 2 -3.02 -16.06 -11.74
C ALA A 2 -3.20 -14.55 -11.50
N THR A 3 -2.30 -13.91 -10.74
CA THR A 3 -2.34 -12.46 -10.47
C THR A 3 -2.19 -11.62 -11.74
N GLU A 4 -1.32 -12.03 -12.69
CA GLU A 4 -1.17 -11.32 -13.97
C GLU A 4 -2.48 -11.30 -14.76
N HIS A 5 -3.19 -12.44 -14.78
CA HIS A 5 -4.49 -12.53 -15.44
C HIS A 5 -5.57 -11.75 -14.71
N LEU A 6 -5.58 -11.77 -13.37
CA LEU A 6 -6.53 -10.99 -12.57
C LEU A 6 -6.35 -9.49 -12.81
N GLU A 7 -5.11 -8.98 -12.76
CA GLU A 7 -4.81 -7.58 -13.03
C GLU A 7 -5.21 -7.17 -14.46
N ARG A 8 -4.97 -8.05 -15.45
CA ARG A 8 -5.39 -7.81 -16.84
C ARG A 8 -6.91 -7.78 -16.97
N ALA A 9 -7.62 -8.73 -16.35
CA ALA A 9 -9.08 -8.80 -16.41
C ALA A 9 -9.71 -7.56 -15.75
N TYR A 10 -9.17 -7.14 -14.60
CA TYR A 10 -9.63 -5.93 -13.91
C TYR A 10 -9.39 -4.66 -14.73
N ALA A 11 -8.20 -4.52 -15.35
CA ALA A 11 -7.90 -3.41 -16.25
C ALA A 11 -8.76 -3.37 -17.53
N GLN A 12 -9.45 -4.47 -17.84
CA GLN A 12 -10.37 -4.60 -18.98
C GLN A 12 -11.85 -4.57 -18.56
N ASP A 13 -12.14 -4.16 -17.32
CA ASP A 13 -13.49 -4.15 -16.74
C ASP A 13 -14.22 -5.50 -16.81
N CYS A 14 -13.47 -6.61 -16.88
CA CYS A 14 -14.04 -7.97 -16.96
C CYS A 14 -14.44 -8.53 -15.59
N VAL A 15 -14.01 -7.89 -14.50
CA VAL A 15 -14.35 -8.25 -13.11
C VAL A 15 -14.68 -6.98 -12.33
N THR A 16 -15.62 -7.07 -11.40
CA THR A 16 -15.96 -5.92 -10.55
C THR A 16 -14.85 -5.63 -9.56
N ASN A 17 -14.82 -4.41 -9.00
CA ASN A 17 -13.82 -4.07 -7.98
C ASN A 17 -13.97 -4.89 -6.70
N ALA A 18 -15.19 -5.26 -6.31
CA ALA A 18 -15.43 -6.10 -5.14
C ALA A 18 -14.84 -7.51 -5.33
N GLU A 19 -15.06 -8.12 -6.49
CA GLU A 19 -14.48 -9.41 -6.86
C GLU A 19 -12.96 -9.31 -6.96
N TYR A 20 -12.45 -8.29 -7.65
CA TYR A 20 -11.02 -8.04 -7.79
C TYR A 20 -10.34 -7.92 -6.43
N THR A 21 -10.87 -7.06 -5.54
CA THR A 21 -10.28 -6.83 -4.22
C THR A 21 -10.24 -8.12 -3.41
N THR A 22 -11.32 -8.91 -3.46
CA THR A 22 -11.44 -10.18 -2.74
C THR A 22 -10.42 -11.20 -3.26
N GLU A 23 -10.36 -11.43 -4.57
CA GLU A 23 -9.46 -12.41 -5.17
C GLU A 23 -7.99 -11.97 -5.10
N CYS A 24 -7.72 -10.68 -5.26
CA CYS A 24 -6.37 -10.13 -5.15
C CYS A 24 -5.81 -10.30 -3.74
N ASN A 25 -6.61 -10.05 -2.70
CA ASN A 25 -6.18 -10.28 -1.31
C ASN A 25 -5.85 -11.75 -1.04
N LYS A 26 -6.63 -12.70 -1.60
CA LYS A 26 -6.34 -14.13 -1.50
C LYS A 26 -5.02 -14.47 -2.18
N LEU A 27 -4.79 -13.97 -3.40
CA LEU A 27 -3.56 -14.21 -4.15
C LEU A 27 -2.32 -13.61 -3.47
N ILE A 28 -2.44 -12.41 -2.89
CA ILE A 28 -1.36 -11.79 -2.09
C ILE A 28 -1.04 -12.65 -0.87
N SER A 29 -2.07 -13.12 -0.15
CA SER A 29 -1.88 -13.97 1.02
C SER A 29 -1.20 -15.29 0.66
N GLN A 30 -1.64 -15.94 -0.42
CA GLN A 30 -1.02 -17.16 -0.94
C GLN A 30 0.43 -16.92 -1.38
N PHE A 31 0.70 -15.79 -2.03
CA PHE A 31 2.05 -15.40 -2.43
C PHE A 31 2.97 -15.25 -1.21
N LYS A 32 2.55 -14.52 -0.17
CA LYS A 32 3.35 -14.35 1.06
C LYS A 32 3.66 -15.68 1.74
N ILE A 33 2.70 -16.61 1.77
CA ILE A 33 2.92 -17.97 2.28
C ILE A 33 3.97 -18.70 1.43
N ALA A 34 3.81 -18.69 0.10
CA ALA A 34 4.76 -19.35 -0.81
C ALA A 34 6.17 -18.74 -0.74
N GLU A 35 6.26 -17.41 -0.64
CA GLU A 35 7.52 -16.68 -0.52
C GLU A 35 8.22 -16.98 0.80
N SER A 36 7.49 -17.03 1.93
CA SER A 36 8.07 -17.43 3.21
C SER A 36 8.61 -18.88 3.23
N ALA A 37 8.11 -19.74 2.33
CA ALA A 37 8.60 -21.10 2.16
C ALA A 37 9.85 -21.19 1.27
N LEU A 38 10.24 -20.11 0.57
CA LEU A 38 11.49 -20.08 -0.17
C LEU A 38 12.68 -20.18 0.79
N GLY A 39 13.64 -21.03 0.44
CA GLY A 39 14.86 -21.20 1.22
C GLY A 39 15.67 -19.90 1.26
N LYS A 40 16.49 -19.71 2.31
CA LYS A 40 17.28 -18.47 2.56
C LYS A 40 18.16 -17.99 1.40
N ASN A 41 18.40 -18.83 0.37
CA ASN A 41 19.33 -18.56 -0.73
C ASN A 41 18.66 -18.22 -2.07
N GLU A 42 17.32 -18.20 -2.15
CA GLU A 42 16.61 -17.89 -3.41
C GLU A 42 15.56 -16.79 -3.13
N SER A 43 15.75 -15.61 -3.74
CA SER A 43 14.73 -14.54 -3.72
C SER A 43 13.67 -14.77 -4.79
N THR A 44 12.49 -14.19 -4.60
CA THR A 44 11.43 -14.24 -5.62
C THR A 44 11.91 -13.69 -6.96
N GLU A 45 12.69 -12.59 -7.00
CA GLU A 45 13.21 -12.07 -8.27
C GLU A 45 14.20 -13.03 -8.93
N SER A 46 15.05 -13.69 -8.13
CA SER A 46 16.00 -14.68 -8.62
C SER A 46 15.29 -15.89 -9.22
N PHE A 47 14.23 -16.35 -8.55
CA PHE A 47 13.34 -17.41 -9.03
C PHE A 47 12.69 -17.00 -10.36
N MET A 48 12.09 -15.81 -10.43
CA MET A 48 11.44 -15.32 -11.66
C MET A 48 12.42 -15.22 -12.83
N LYS A 49 13.63 -14.72 -12.59
CA LYS A 49 14.68 -14.64 -13.62
C LYS A 49 15.13 -16.02 -14.10
N LYS A 50 15.32 -16.97 -13.19
CA LYS A 50 15.73 -18.35 -13.48
C LYS A 50 14.72 -19.08 -14.37
N TYR A 51 13.43 -18.84 -14.14
CA TYR A 51 12.35 -19.45 -14.92
C TYR A 51 11.80 -18.54 -16.03
N GLN A 52 12.46 -17.41 -16.32
CA GLN A 52 12.08 -16.46 -17.39
C GLN A 52 10.61 -16.03 -17.31
N MET A 53 10.11 -15.76 -16.11
CA MET A 53 8.73 -15.35 -15.89
C MET A 53 8.53 -13.89 -16.31
N ASP A 54 7.73 -13.68 -17.36
CA ASP A 54 7.30 -12.35 -17.79
C ASP A 54 5.89 -12.06 -17.28
N CYS A 55 5.79 -11.46 -16.09
CA CYS A 55 4.53 -11.07 -15.48
C CYS A 55 4.64 -9.75 -14.71
N PRO A 56 4.79 -8.62 -15.42
CA PRO A 56 5.06 -7.31 -14.81
C PRO A 56 3.93 -6.80 -13.92
N ARG A 57 2.66 -7.14 -14.19
CA ARG A 57 1.54 -6.73 -13.32
C ARG A 57 1.54 -7.54 -12.03
N ALA A 58 1.82 -8.84 -12.13
CA ALA A 58 1.98 -9.68 -10.94
C ALA A 58 3.15 -9.21 -10.07
N VAL A 59 4.30 -8.83 -10.67
CA VAL A 59 5.42 -8.23 -9.93
C VAL A 59 4.98 -6.98 -9.20
N ASN A 60 4.32 -6.06 -9.90
CA ASN A 60 3.84 -4.83 -9.28
C ASN A 60 2.90 -5.10 -8.10
N ARG A 61 1.95 -6.02 -8.26
CA ARG A 61 0.96 -6.31 -7.23
C ARG A 61 1.54 -7.07 -6.03
N LEU A 62 2.36 -8.08 -6.29
CA LEU A 62 2.81 -9.03 -5.26
C LEU A 62 4.07 -8.58 -4.54
N LEU A 63 5.04 -8.02 -5.27
CA LEU A 63 6.36 -7.66 -4.73
C LEU A 63 6.45 -6.18 -4.37
N ILE A 64 5.92 -5.30 -5.23
CA ILE A 64 6.10 -3.85 -5.06
C ILE A 64 5.04 -3.30 -4.10
N MET A 65 3.76 -3.49 -4.44
CA MET A 65 2.65 -2.87 -3.70
C MET A 65 2.15 -3.70 -2.52
N GLY A 66 2.07 -5.03 -2.68
CA GLY A 66 1.61 -5.94 -1.63
C GLY A 66 0.14 -5.76 -1.19
N VAL A 67 -0.65 -4.97 -1.92
CA VAL A 67 -2.06 -4.66 -1.67
C VAL A 67 -2.85 -4.53 -2.97
N PRO A 68 -4.17 -4.81 -3.02
CA PRO A 68 -4.99 -4.60 -4.21
C PRO A 68 -5.06 -3.14 -4.67
N GLU A 69 -5.39 -2.92 -5.94
CA GLU A 69 -5.69 -1.56 -6.43
C GLU A 69 -6.96 -1.03 -5.78
N SER A 70 -6.88 0.17 -5.22
CA SER A 70 -8.06 0.84 -4.67
C SER A 70 -8.73 1.66 -5.78
N LEU A 71 -10.03 1.50 -5.97
CA LEU A 71 -10.78 2.44 -6.79
C LEU A 71 -10.80 3.80 -6.11
N ARG A 72 -10.50 4.85 -6.87
CA ARG A 72 -10.81 6.23 -6.44
C ARG A 72 -12.32 6.38 -6.46
N SER A 73 -12.91 6.77 -5.33
CA SER A 73 -14.33 7.11 -5.26
C SER A 73 -14.59 8.37 -6.09
N SER A 74 -15.53 8.28 -7.03
CA SER A 74 -16.08 9.43 -7.76
C SER A 74 -17.29 10.04 -7.05
N ASP A 75 -17.82 9.35 -6.05
CA ASP A 75 -19.01 9.74 -5.32
C ASP A 75 -18.63 10.54 -4.07
N ASP A 76 -19.35 11.62 -3.79
CA ASP A 76 -19.12 12.46 -2.59
C ASP A 76 -19.78 11.85 -1.31
N GLY A 77 -20.24 10.60 -1.44
CA GLY A 77 -20.84 9.79 -0.39
C GLY A 77 -19.94 9.69 0.82
N ASP A 78 -20.39 10.33 1.90
CA ASP A 78 -19.73 10.46 3.21
C ASP A 78 -18.27 10.94 3.16
N ARG A 79 -18.04 12.03 2.41
CA ARG A 79 -16.77 12.78 2.44
C ARG A 79 -16.30 13.11 3.87
N ALA A 80 -17.24 13.40 4.78
CA ALA A 80 -16.93 13.68 6.18
C ALA A 80 -16.34 12.45 6.90
N LEU A 81 -16.96 11.28 6.75
CA LEU A 81 -16.41 10.02 7.27
C LEU A 81 -15.06 9.71 6.63
N THR A 82 -14.93 9.83 5.31
CA THR A 82 -13.67 9.55 4.61
C THR A 82 -12.53 10.43 5.14
N VAL A 83 -12.79 11.73 5.33
CA VAL A 83 -11.83 12.66 5.94
C VAL A 83 -11.52 12.26 7.37
N ALA A 84 -12.53 11.95 8.20
CA ALA A 84 -12.34 11.56 9.58
C ALA A 84 -11.50 10.27 9.70
N THR A 85 -11.80 9.26 8.89
CA THR A 85 -11.03 8.01 8.80
C THR A 85 -9.59 8.28 8.37
N THR A 86 -9.37 9.12 7.36
CA THR A 86 -8.02 9.45 6.89
C THR A 86 -7.20 10.16 7.98
N VAL A 87 -7.81 11.11 8.69
CA VAL A 87 -7.18 11.79 9.84
C VAL A 87 -6.83 10.79 10.94
N ALA A 88 -7.76 9.89 11.28
CA ALA A 88 -7.51 8.84 12.27
C ALA A 88 -6.33 7.94 11.85
N ASN A 89 -6.30 7.49 10.60
CA ASN A 89 -5.21 6.64 10.08
C ASN A 89 -3.86 7.36 10.08
N PHE A 90 -3.81 8.66 9.78
CA PHE A 90 -2.59 9.45 9.92
C PHE A 90 -2.10 9.48 11.36
N ILE A 91 -2.99 9.78 12.31
CA ILE A 91 -2.65 9.85 13.74
C ILE A 91 -2.15 8.49 14.22
N THR A 92 -2.87 7.42 13.92
CA THR A 92 -2.49 6.05 14.31
C THR A 92 -1.12 5.66 13.75
N ALA A 93 -0.87 5.86 12.45
CA ALA A 93 0.42 5.53 11.84
C ALA A 93 1.58 6.35 12.45
N MET A 94 1.37 7.63 12.72
CA MET A 94 2.37 8.48 13.38
C MET A 94 2.61 8.08 14.84
N ASP A 95 1.57 7.67 15.57
CA ASP A 95 1.69 7.26 16.98
C ASP A 95 2.41 5.92 17.13
N VAL A 96 2.21 4.97 16.22
CA VAL A 96 2.98 3.71 16.16
C VAL A 96 4.49 3.98 16.09
N LEU A 97 4.91 4.96 15.28
CA LEU A 97 6.31 5.39 15.20
C LEU A 97 6.81 6.03 16.49
N LYS A 98 6.00 6.89 17.12
CA LYS A 98 6.34 7.53 18.41
C LYS A 98 6.44 6.52 19.56
N LEU A 99 5.69 5.43 19.48
CA LEU A 99 5.74 4.31 20.43
C LEU A 99 6.89 3.32 20.14
N GLU A 100 7.75 3.63 19.16
CA GLU A 100 8.90 2.81 18.74
C GLU A 100 8.53 1.39 18.29
N GLN A 101 7.28 1.20 17.85
CA GLN A 101 6.78 -0.01 17.22
C GLN A 101 7.21 -0.02 15.75
N LEU A 102 8.46 -0.45 15.51
CA LEU A 102 9.13 -0.32 14.21
C LEU A 102 9.23 -1.63 13.42
N ASP A 103 8.61 -2.70 13.90
CA ASP A 103 8.56 -3.97 13.21
C ASP A 103 7.67 -3.86 11.95
N VAL A 104 8.10 -4.49 10.86
CA VAL A 104 7.44 -4.39 9.55
C VAL A 104 6.00 -4.88 9.61
N ASP A 105 5.74 -5.99 10.30
CA ASP A 105 4.38 -6.55 10.45
C ASP A 105 3.43 -5.65 11.26
N VAL A 106 3.96 -4.79 12.13
CA VAL A 106 3.20 -3.78 12.85
C VAL A 106 2.99 -2.52 12.01
N LEU A 107 4.04 -1.99 11.35
CA LEU A 107 3.96 -0.74 10.59
C LEU A 107 3.16 -0.89 9.29
N LEU A 108 3.38 -1.97 8.55
CA LEU A 108 2.86 -2.14 7.20
C LEU A 108 1.32 -2.05 7.13
N PRO A 109 0.54 -2.73 8.00
CA PRO A 109 -0.92 -2.60 7.99
C PRO A 109 -1.42 -1.17 8.17
N HIS A 110 -0.80 -0.37 9.05
CA HIS A 110 -1.21 1.01 9.29
C HIS A 110 -0.96 1.92 8.09
N LEU A 111 0.16 1.72 7.37
CA LEU A 111 0.43 2.46 6.14
C LEU A 111 -0.52 2.05 5.00
N ILE A 112 -0.93 0.78 4.95
CA ILE A 112 -1.92 0.29 3.99
C ILE A 112 -3.27 0.97 4.23
N ASP A 113 -3.74 0.99 5.46
CA ASP A 113 -5.02 1.63 5.83
C ASP A 113 -4.99 3.13 5.53
N LEU A 114 -3.88 3.80 5.85
CA LEU A 114 -3.66 5.20 5.52
C LEU A 114 -3.73 5.43 4.00
N ARG A 115 -2.98 4.67 3.20
CA ARG A 115 -3.01 4.76 1.73
C ARG A 115 -4.43 4.57 1.20
N ASN A 116 -5.12 3.53 1.65
CA ASN A 116 -6.46 3.20 1.18
C ASN A 116 -7.43 4.35 1.46
N SER A 117 -7.40 4.92 2.66
CA SER A 117 -8.23 6.08 3.02
C SER A 117 -7.89 7.33 2.21
N LEU A 118 -6.60 7.60 1.94
CA LEU A 118 -6.15 8.70 1.09
C LEU A 118 -6.65 8.58 -0.35
N VAL A 119 -6.65 7.37 -0.92
CA VAL A 119 -7.14 7.13 -2.30
C VAL A 119 -8.65 7.35 -2.42
N GLN A 120 -9.41 7.20 -1.34
CA GLN A 120 -10.84 7.51 -1.28
C GLN A 120 -11.15 9.01 -1.23
N ILE A 121 -10.15 9.89 -1.11
CA ILE A 121 -10.39 11.34 -1.11
C ILE A 121 -10.70 11.80 -2.54
N SER A 122 -11.94 12.20 -2.76
CA SER A 122 -12.46 12.64 -4.06
C SER A 122 -11.75 13.89 -4.58
N GLY A 123 -11.57 13.94 -5.91
CA GLY A 123 -11.01 15.09 -6.63
C GLY A 123 -9.50 15.31 -6.48
N THR A 124 -8.77 14.35 -5.91
CA THR A 124 -7.32 14.44 -5.73
C THR A 124 -6.57 14.23 -7.06
N PRO A 125 -5.40 14.88 -7.25
CA PRO A 125 -4.54 14.61 -8.40
C PRO A 125 -4.13 13.13 -8.51
N LYS A 126 -3.82 12.66 -9.73
CA LYS A 126 -3.30 11.31 -9.94
C LYS A 126 -1.97 11.09 -9.20
N ASP A 127 -1.09 12.08 -9.26
CA ASP A 127 0.24 12.09 -8.64
C ASP A 127 0.24 12.90 -7.33
N TRP A 128 -0.75 12.67 -6.48
CA TRP A 128 -0.89 13.45 -5.27
C TRP A 128 0.18 13.08 -4.24
N GLY A 129 0.98 14.07 -3.81
CA GLY A 129 2.13 13.92 -2.92
C GLY A 129 1.89 13.06 -1.67
N PRO A 130 0.78 13.24 -0.92
CA PRO A 130 0.47 12.42 0.25
C PRO A 130 0.40 10.93 -0.04
N ILE A 131 -0.23 10.53 -1.15
CA ILE A 131 -0.33 9.12 -1.54
C ILE A 131 1.06 8.58 -1.91
N GLN A 132 1.80 9.32 -2.74
CA GLN A 132 3.14 8.90 -3.19
C GLN A 132 4.11 8.69 -2.04
N LYS A 133 4.10 9.57 -1.03
CA LYS A 133 4.93 9.43 0.17
C LYS A 133 4.65 8.12 0.91
N VAL A 134 3.38 7.80 1.14
CA VAL A 134 2.98 6.55 1.81
C VAL A 134 3.34 5.34 0.94
N GLU A 135 3.12 5.40 -0.38
CA GLU A 135 3.47 4.32 -1.30
C GLU A 135 4.97 4.02 -1.34
N ASN A 136 5.83 5.03 -1.34
CA ASN A 136 7.29 4.84 -1.30
C ASN A 136 7.72 4.02 -0.08
N TRP A 137 7.09 4.27 1.07
CA TRP A 137 7.33 3.51 2.29
C TRP A 137 6.75 2.11 2.25
N LEU A 138 5.54 1.92 1.70
CA LEU A 138 4.97 0.59 1.48
C LEU A 138 5.87 -0.27 0.60
N VAL A 139 6.38 0.28 -0.50
CA VAL A 139 7.32 -0.42 -1.38
C VAL A 139 8.55 -0.84 -0.60
N LYS A 140 9.17 0.08 0.16
CA LYS A 140 10.35 -0.23 0.97
C LYS A 140 10.08 -1.35 1.99
N LEU A 141 8.98 -1.27 2.74
CA LEU A 141 8.63 -2.24 3.77
C LEU A 141 8.25 -3.61 3.18
N ASN A 142 7.64 -3.67 1.99
CA ASN A 142 7.31 -4.93 1.32
C ASN A 142 8.57 -5.73 0.91
N PHE A 143 9.71 -5.07 0.69
CA PHE A 143 10.98 -5.75 0.44
C PHE A 143 11.68 -6.26 1.71
N MET A 144 11.13 -5.96 2.88
CA MET A 144 11.63 -6.42 4.19
C MET A 144 10.83 -7.62 4.67
N ARG A 145 11.41 -8.44 5.55
CA ARG A 145 10.69 -9.54 6.19
C ARG A 145 9.77 -8.99 7.27
N ALA A 146 8.69 -9.73 7.54
CA ALA A 146 7.72 -9.35 8.57
C ALA A 146 8.33 -9.04 9.95
N HIS A 147 9.38 -9.76 10.36
CA HIS A 147 10.07 -9.56 11.64
C HIS A 147 11.26 -8.60 11.57
N ASP A 148 11.56 -8.06 10.40
CA ASP A 148 12.59 -7.03 10.28
C ASP A 148 12.05 -5.73 10.89
N ARG A 149 12.97 -4.89 11.39
CA ARG A 149 12.67 -3.61 12.01
C ARG A 149 13.32 -2.50 11.20
N ILE A 150 12.61 -1.39 10.97
CA ILE A 150 13.25 -0.19 10.40
C ILE A 150 14.19 0.46 11.43
N ASP A 151 15.27 1.09 10.95
CA ASP A 151 16.22 1.77 11.83
C ASP A 151 15.70 3.13 12.32
N GLU A 152 16.44 3.77 13.24
CA GLU A 152 16.04 5.07 13.80
C GLU A 152 16.01 6.19 12.75
N ASN A 153 16.85 6.11 11.72
CA ASN A 153 16.89 7.13 10.67
C ASN A 153 15.66 7.00 9.77
N ASP A 154 15.32 5.77 9.40
CA ASP A 154 14.13 5.44 8.63
C ASP A 154 12.86 5.78 9.40
N SER A 155 12.81 5.49 10.70
CA SER A 155 11.67 5.88 11.55
C SER A 155 11.47 7.40 11.57
N ARG A 156 12.54 8.18 11.73
CA ARG A 156 12.48 9.65 11.69
C ARG A 156 12.07 10.17 10.32
N GLN A 157 12.60 9.59 9.25
CA GLN A 157 12.27 9.99 7.89
C GLN A 157 10.82 9.66 7.54
N LEU A 158 10.34 8.47 7.90
CA LEU A 158 8.96 8.06 7.73
C LEU A 158 8.02 8.99 8.50
N TYR A 159 8.34 9.32 9.76
CA TYR A 159 7.54 10.27 10.52
C TYR A 159 7.48 11.65 9.84
N LEU A 160 8.61 12.17 9.36
CA LEU A 160 8.68 13.44 8.65
C LEU A 160 7.83 13.44 7.38
N ASP A 161 7.90 12.35 6.61
CA ASP A 161 7.13 12.20 5.38
C ASP A 161 5.62 12.12 5.66
N LEU A 162 5.21 11.42 6.73
CA LEU A 162 3.81 11.36 7.17
C LEU A 162 3.30 12.72 7.66
N ASP A 163 4.09 13.46 8.45
CA ASP A 163 3.73 14.81 8.92
C ASP A 163 3.58 15.80 7.76
N SER A 164 4.49 15.72 6.79
CA SER A 164 4.42 16.51 5.56
C SER A 164 3.21 16.13 4.70
N ALA A 165 2.94 14.83 4.52
CA ALA A 165 1.77 14.34 3.81
C ALA A 165 0.46 14.78 4.49
N TYR A 166 0.40 14.74 5.82
CA TYR A 166 -0.75 15.22 6.60
C TYR A 166 -0.96 16.73 6.46
N SER A 167 0.12 17.51 6.42
CA SER A 167 0.07 18.96 6.18
C SER A 167 -0.48 19.28 4.80
N GLU A 168 -0.01 18.60 3.75
CA GLU A 168 -0.52 18.74 2.38
C GLU A 168 -1.98 18.30 2.25
N PHE A 169 -2.35 17.19 2.89
CA PHE A 169 -3.73 16.72 2.99
C PHE A 169 -4.64 17.81 3.59
N ASN A 170 -4.25 18.38 4.72
CA ASN A 170 -5.02 19.45 5.37
C ASN A 170 -5.10 20.72 4.53
N GLN A 171 -4.02 21.07 3.83
CA GLN A 171 -4.03 22.19 2.90
C GLN A 171 -5.01 21.96 1.74
N TYR A 172 -5.01 20.75 1.16
CA TYR A 172 -5.96 20.38 0.13
C TYR A 172 -7.42 20.50 0.62
N LEU A 173 -7.73 20.01 1.81
CA LEU A 173 -9.08 20.15 2.39
C LEU A 173 -9.50 21.62 2.56
N LYS A 174 -8.57 22.51 2.96
CA LYS A 174 -8.85 23.94 3.08
C LYS A 174 -9.14 24.61 1.73
N THR A 175 -8.47 24.17 0.66
CA THR A 175 -8.69 24.71 -0.71
C THR A 175 -10.01 24.27 -1.34
N LYS A 176 -10.62 23.19 -0.84
CA LYS A 176 -11.89 22.64 -1.31
C LYS A 176 -13.10 23.10 -0.47
N ARG A 177 -12.89 24.11 0.39
CA ARG A 177 -13.93 24.71 1.21
C ARG A 177 -14.79 25.70 0.42
#